data_AF-A0A377TUN7-F1
#
_entry.id   AF-A0A377TUN7-F1
#
_cell.length_a   1.000
_cell.length_b   1.000
_cell.length_c   1.000
_cell.angle_alpha   90.00
_cell.angle_beta   90.00
_cell.angle_gamma   90.00
#
_symmetry.space_group_name_H-M   'P 1'
#
loop_
_entity.id
_entity.type
_entity.pdbx_description
1 polymer ?
#
loop_
_entity_poly.entity_id
_entity_poly.type
_entity_poly.pdbx_seq_one_letter_code
_entity_poly.pdbx_strand_id
1 'polypeptide(L)'
;MYRLSDALWLDKVLVNRQGSAVSLGAILLWIAQRLALPVVPVIFPTQMLLRADPETSEEMWLINPFNGETLDEHTLEVWLKGNIGPVAELFNEDLDEADNAEVIRKLLDTLKSALMEERQMELALRASEALLQFNPEDPYEIRDRGLIYAQPDCDHVALLDLSYFVEQCPEDPISEMIRAQINTISHKQITLH
;
A
#
# COMPACT_ATOMS: atom_id res chain seq x y z
N MET A 1 -1.87 -10.65 21.14
CA MET A 1 -1.37 -9.40 20.52
C MET A 1 -1.93 -9.37 19.13
N TYR A 2 -2.78 -8.40 18.81
CA TYR A 2 -3.38 -8.28 17.47
C TYR A 2 -2.30 -7.76 16.51
N ARG A 3 -2.13 -8.42 15.37
CA ARG A 3 -1.22 -8.01 14.31
C ARG A 3 -2.05 -7.41 13.17
N LEU A 4 -1.69 -6.22 12.72
CA LEU A 4 -2.24 -5.58 11.53
C LEU A 4 -2.10 -6.49 10.29
N SER A 5 -0.98 -7.21 10.19
CA SER A 5 -0.72 -8.14 9.09
C SER A 5 -1.70 -9.33 9.05
N ASP A 6 -2.30 -9.71 10.19
CA ASP A 6 -3.33 -10.77 10.23
C ASP A 6 -4.60 -10.39 9.45
N ALA A 7 -4.84 -9.09 9.22
CA ALA A 7 -5.96 -8.60 8.40
C ALA A 7 -5.67 -8.67 6.90
N LEU A 8 -4.46 -9.09 6.49
CA LEU A 8 -4.00 -9.10 5.10
C LEU A 8 -3.67 -10.51 4.61
N TRP A 9 -3.15 -11.38 5.49
CA TRP A 9 -2.94 -12.79 5.19
C TRP A 9 -4.26 -13.50 4.90
N LEU A 10 -4.48 -13.93 3.66
CA LEU A 10 -5.78 -14.50 3.23
C LEU A 10 -6.21 -15.72 4.05
N ASP A 11 -5.29 -16.58 4.47
CA ASP A 11 -5.59 -17.72 5.34
C ASP A 11 -6.13 -17.25 6.71
N LYS A 12 -5.56 -16.19 7.27
CA LYS A 12 -6.02 -15.58 8.52
C LYS A 12 -7.35 -14.87 8.36
N VAL A 13 -7.52 -14.11 7.28
CA VAL A 13 -8.77 -13.39 6.98
C VAL A 13 -9.92 -14.37 6.84
N LEU A 14 -9.73 -15.50 6.15
CA LEU A 14 -10.75 -16.54 5.98
C LEU A 14 -11.11 -17.22 7.31
N VAL A 15 -10.13 -17.50 8.16
CA VAL A 15 -10.35 -18.12 9.49
C VAL A 15 -11.05 -17.15 10.44
N ASN A 16 -10.57 -15.90 10.50
CA ASN A 16 -11.05 -14.89 11.44
C ASN A 16 -12.32 -14.16 10.97
N ARG A 17 -12.62 -14.24 9.66
CA ARG A 17 -13.73 -13.52 9.00
C ARG A 17 -13.64 -12.01 9.18
N GLN A 18 -12.42 -11.50 9.27
CA GLN A 18 -12.09 -10.09 9.45
C GLN A 18 -10.80 -9.81 8.67
N GLY A 19 -10.76 -8.67 7.97
CA GLY A 19 -9.64 -8.29 7.13
C GLY A 19 -9.65 -6.80 6.81
N SER A 20 -8.66 -6.35 6.06
CA SER A 20 -8.61 -5.00 5.50
C SER A 20 -9.49 -4.89 4.26
N ALA A 21 -9.74 -3.66 3.80
CA ALA A 21 -10.48 -3.39 2.57
C ALA A 21 -9.90 -4.15 1.37
N VAL A 22 -8.58 -4.21 1.23
CA VAL A 22 -7.92 -4.88 0.09
C VAL A 22 -8.03 -6.41 0.16
N SER A 23 -7.92 -7.02 1.35
CA SER A 23 -8.01 -8.48 1.48
C SER A 23 -9.46 -8.97 1.36
N LEU A 24 -10.41 -8.28 2.00
CA LEU A 24 -11.84 -8.58 1.86
C LEU A 24 -12.33 -8.29 0.44
N GLY A 25 -11.88 -7.20 -0.16
CA GLY A 25 -12.17 -6.83 -1.54
C GLY A 25 -11.70 -7.89 -2.53
N ALA A 26 -10.46 -8.39 -2.39
CA ALA A 26 -9.94 -9.47 -3.22
C ALA A 26 -10.76 -10.77 -3.10
N ILE A 27 -11.17 -11.14 -1.89
CA ILE A 27 -12.04 -12.31 -1.67
C ILE A 27 -13.41 -12.09 -2.35
N LEU A 28 -14.00 -10.93 -2.18
CA LEU A 28 -15.31 -10.61 -2.75
C LEU A 28 -15.26 -10.58 -4.28
N LEU A 29 -14.21 -10.01 -4.88
CA LEU A 29 -14.00 -10.05 -6.33
C LEU A 29 -13.87 -11.47 -6.86
N TRP A 30 -13.14 -12.34 -6.16
CA TRP A 30 -13.04 -13.75 -6.55
C TRP A 30 -14.41 -14.43 -6.55
N ILE A 31 -15.25 -14.16 -5.54
CA ILE A 31 -16.63 -14.68 -5.48
C ILE A 31 -17.48 -14.08 -6.60
N ALA A 32 -17.41 -12.76 -6.80
CA ALA A 32 -18.16 -12.04 -7.83
C ALA A 32 -17.86 -12.60 -9.23
N GLN A 33 -16.58 -12.83 -9.54
CA GLN A 33 -16.16 -13.44 -10.79
C GLN A 33 -16.73 -14.85 -10.97
N ARG A 34 -16.76 -15.66 -9.91
CA ARG A 34 -17.35 -17.03 -9.94
C ARG A 34 -18.87 -17.01 -10.16
N LEU A 35 -19.53 -15.94 -9.77
CA LEU A 35 -20.98 -15.75 -9.92
C LEU A 35 -21.33 -14.90 -11.15
N ALA A 36 -20.35 -14.50 -11.95
CA ALA A 36 -20.52 -13.59 -13.09
C ALA A 36 -21.22 -12.26 -12.71
N LEU A 37 -20.90 -11.73 -11.53
CA LEU A 37 -21.37 -10.42 -11.09
C LEU A 37 -20.44 -9.33 -11.66
N PRO A 38 -20.97 -8.22 -12.20
CA PRO A 38 -20.20 -7.14 -12.81
C PRO A 38 -19.61 -6.21 -11.73
N VAL A 39 -18.63 -6.73 -10.99
CA VAL A 39 -17.92 -5.98 -9.93
C VAL A 39 -16.44 -5.91 -10.28
N VAL A 40 -15.90 -4.70 -10.25
CA VAL A 40 -14.50 -4.40 -10.58
C VAL A 40 -13.80 -3.74 -9.39
N PRO A 41 -12.49 -3.97 -9.20
CA PRO A 41 -11.70 -3.26 -8.20
C PRO A 41 -11.49 -1.80 -8.59
N VAL A 42 -11.38 -0.93 -7.59
CA VAL A 42 -10.88 0.44 -7.73
C VAL A 42 -9.81 0.66 -6.68
N ILE A 43 -8.59 1.04 -7.07
CA ILE A 43 -7.53 1.40 -6.12
C ILE A 43 -7.62 2.90 -5.83
N PHE A 44 -8.52 3.24 -4.92
CA PHE A 44 -8.68 4.61 -4.45
C PHE A 44 -7.46 5.03 -3.60
N PRO A 45 -7.09 6.32 -3.58
CA PRO A 45 -5.86 6.77 -2.90
C PRO A 45 -5.73 6.32 -1.44
N THR A 46 -6.84 6.26 -0.70
CA THR A 46 -6.83 5.85 0.71
C THR A 46 -6.93 4.33 0.90
N GLN A 47 -7.70 3.63 0.06
CA GLN A 47 -8.00 2.20 0.22
C GLN A 47 -8.53 1.56 -1.08
N MET A 48 -8.68 0.24 -1.10
CA MET A 48 -9.40 -0.42 -2.19
C MET A 48 -10.91 -0.23 -2.02
N LEU A 49 -11.61 0.10 -3.10
CA LEU A 49 -13.06 0.08 -3.22
C LEU A 49 -13.49 -1.01 -4.22
N LEU A 50 -14.79 -1.29 -4.26
CA LEU A 50 -15.40 -2.07 -5.32
C LEU A 50 -16.39 -1.18 -6.06
N ARG A 51 -16.42 -1.29 -7.39
CA ARG A 51 -17.38 -0.61 -8.25
C ARG A 51 -18.18 -1.66 -8.98
N ALA A 52 -19.50 -1.51 -8.99
CA ALA A 52 -20.39 -2.28 -9.82
C ALA A 52 -21.07 -1.35 -10.80
N ASP A 53 -21.14 -1.78 -12.06
CA ASP A 53 -21.77 -1.02 -13.15
C ASP A 53 -23.01 -1.82 -13.61
N PRO A 54 -24.19 -1.59 -13.03
CA PRO A 54 -25.39 -2.33 -13.41
C PRO A 54 -25.83 -1.91 -14.82
N GLU A 55 -26.08 -2.87 -15.71
CA GLU A 55 -26.60 -2.58 -17.07
C GLU A 55 -27.93 -1.80 -17.07
N THR A 56 -28.64 -1.82 -15.94
CA THR A 56 -29.96 -1.20 -15.76
C THR A 56 -29.90 0.25 -15.27
N SER A 57 -28.72 0.80 -14.97
CA SER A 57 -28.53 2.15 -14.45
C SER A 57 -27.32 2.82 -15.11
N GLU A 58 -27.37 4.14 -15.28
CA GLU A 58 -26.19 4.93 -15.64
C GLU A 58 -25.34 5.27 -14.40
N GLU A 59 -25.83 4.99 -13.19
CA GLU A 59 -25.13 5.28 -11.94
C GLU A 59 -24.20 4.13 -11.52
N MET A 60 -22.94 4.48 -11.29
CA MET A 60 -21.94 3.59 -10.73
C MET A 60 -22.28 3.29 -9.26
N TRP A 61 -22.23 2.01 -8.87
CA TRP A 61 -22.41 1.64 -7.48
C TRP A 61 -21.07 1.38 -6.80
N LEU A 62 -20.68 2.28 -5.91
CA LEU A 62 -19.45 2.15 -5.12
C LEU A 62 -19.74 1.46 -3.78
N ILE A 63 -18.90 0.48 -3.45
CA ILE A 63 -19.05 -0.38 -2.27
C ILE A 63 -17.74 -0.37 -1.49
N ASN A 64 -17.83 -0.15 -0.18
CA ASN A 64 -16.73 -0.35 0.74
C ASN A 64 -16.56 -1.84 1.06
N PRO A 65 -15.48 -2.51 0.62
CA PRO A 65 -15.29 -3.93 0.89
C PRO A 65 -15.05 -4.26 2.37
N PHE A 66 -14.69 -3.28 3.20
CA PHE A 66 -14.44 -3.51 4.62
C PHE A 66 -15.73 -3.79 5.41
N ASN A 67 -16.83 -3.10 5.08
CA ASN A 67 -18.08 -3.17 5.84
C ASN A 67 -19.34 -3.38 4.99
N GLY A 68 -19.23 -3.33 3.65
CA GLY A 68 -20.33 -3.50 2.71
C GLY A 68 -21.21 -2.26 2.50
N GLU A 69 -20.83 -1.10 3.04
CA GLU A 69 -21.57 0.14 2.86
C GLU A 69 -21.48 0.65 1.41
N THR A 70 -22.58 1.22 0.91
CA THR A 70 -22.58 2.02 -0.32
C THR A 70 -21.88 3.34 -0.06
N LEU A 71 -21.02 3.75 -0.98
CA LEU A 71 -20.26 4.99 -0.90
C LEU A 71 -20.81 6.05 -1.85
N ASP A 72 -20.78 7.30 -1.40
CA ASP A 72 -21.08 8.48 -2.19
C ASP A 72 -19.83 9.38 -2.33
N GLU A 73 -19.87 10.30 -3.28
CA GLU A 73 -18.76 11.24 -3.55
C GLU A 73 -18.37 12.04 -2.30
N HIS A 74 -19.35 12.43 -1.49
CA HIS A 74 -19.11 13.18 -0.25
C HIS A 74 -18.23 12.39 0.73
N THR A 75 -18.52 11.09 0.91
CA THR A 75 -17.73 10.20 1.76
C THR A 75 -16.29 10.09 1.26
N LEU A 76 -16.12 9.95 -0.06
CA LEU A 76 -14.79 9.86 -0.68
C LEU A 76 -13.97 11.14 -0.51
N GLU A 77 -14.60 12.31 -0.72
CA GLU A 77 -13.95 13.59 -0.47
C GLU A 77 -13.49 13.74 0.99
N VAL A 78 -14.33 13.33 1.95
CA VAL A 78 -13.99 13.36 3.37
C VAL A 78 -12.79 12.46 3.65
N TRP A 79 -12.72 11.29 3.03
CA TRP A 79 -11.56 10.40 3.18
C TRP A 79 -10.28 10.99 2.59
N LEU A 80 -10.33 11.59 1.39
CA LEU A 80 -9.17 12.26 0.79
C LEU A 80 -8.68 13.40 1.68
N LYS A 81 -9.60 14.26 2.14
CA LYS A 81 -9.27 15.39 3.01
C LYS A 81 -8.70 14.96 4.36
N GLY A 82 -9.20 13.85 4.91
CA GLY A 82 -8.76 13.30 6.19
C GLY A 82 -7.45 12.53 6.16
N ASN A 83 -7.09 11.89 5.05
CA ASN A 83 -5.91 11.01 4.95
C ASN A 83 -4.77 11.58 4.11
N ILE A 84 -5.06 12.42 3.12
CA ILE A 84 -4.05 13.01 2.21
C ILE A 84 -3.79 14.46 2.59
N GLY A 85 -4.85 15.25 2.73
CA GLY A 85 -4.73 16.63 3.21
C GLY A 85 -5.94 17.50 2.86
N PRO A 86 -6.10 18.65 3.54
CA PRO A 86 -7.33 19.47 3.46
C PRO A 86 -7.64 20.05 2.08
N VAL A 87 -6.66 20.06 1.17
CA VAL A 87 -6.77 20.56 -0.21
C VAL A 87 -6.88 19.43 -1.25
N ALA A 88 -6.95 18.16 -0.82
CA ALA A 88 -7.14 17.04 -1.73
C ALA A 88 -8.55 17.08 -2.34
N GLU A 89 -8.63 16.81 -3.64
CA GLU A 89 -9.84 16.82 -4.45
C GLU A 89 -10.08 15.42 -5.03
N LEU A 90 -11.35 15.07 -5.24
CA LEU A 90 -11.76 13.82 -5.88
C LEU A 90 -11.72 13.99 -7.39
N PHE A 91 -10.99 13.12 -8.08
CA PHE A 91 -10.95 13.07 -9.54
C PHE A 91 -11.66 11.81 -10.04
N ASN A 92 -12.21 11.87 -11.26
CA ASN A 92 -12.84 10.70 -11.88
C ASN A 92 -11.86 9.53 -12.04
N GLU A 93 -10.59 9.85 -12.31
CA GLU A 93 -9.49 8.88 -12.45
C GLU A 93 -9.24 8.10 -11.16
N ASP A 94 -9.59 8.65 -9.98
CA ASP A 94 -9.51 7.93 -8.70
C ASP A 94 -10.51 6.75 -8.63
N LEU A 95 -11.49 6.73 -9.54
CA LEU A 95 -12.56 5.73 -9.63
C LEU A 95 -12.42 4.77 -10.81
N ASP A 96 -11.30 4.85 -11.55
CA ASP A 96 -11.02 3.96 -12.66
C ASP A 96 -10.90 2.50 -12.20
N GLU A 97 -11.32 1.59 -13.09
CA GLU A 97 -11.13 0.16 -12.87
C GLU A 97 -9.64 -0.17 -12.77
N ALA A 98 -9.27 -0.84 -11.68
CA ALA A 98 -7.93 -1.33 -11.48
C ALA A 98 -7.71 -2.71 -12.11
N ASP A 99 -6.50 -2.99 -12.55
CA ASP A 99 -6.13 -4.32 -13.00
C ASP A 99 -5.68 -5.23 -11.84
N ASN A 100 -5.46 -6.51 -12.15
CA ASN A 100 -5.00 -7.48 -11.14
C ASN A 100 -3.63 -7.12 -10.55
N ALA A 101 -2.74 -6.50 -11.34
CA ALA A 101 -1.41 -6.12 -10.86
C ALA A 101 -1.52 -4.97 -9.84
N GLU A 102 -2.40 -4.00 -10.06
CA GLU A 102 -2.74 -2.93 -9.13
C GLU A 102 -3.30 -3.46 -7.81
N VAL A 103 -4.23 -4.42 -7.86
CA VAL A 103 -4.77 -5.07 -6.64
C VAL A 103 -3.67 -5.79 -5.86
N ILE A 104 -2.81 -6.55 -6.55
CA ILE A 104 -1.69 -7.26 -5.90
C ILE A 104 -0.69 -6.28 -5.30
N ARG A 105 -0.33 -5.21 -6.03
CA ARG A 105 0.55 -4.15 -5.51
C ARG A 105 -0.04 -3.49 -4.27
N LYS A 106 -1.34 -3.13 -4.29
CA LYS A 106 -1.99 -2.54 -3.11
C LYS A 106 -1.98 -3.49 -1.91
N LEU A 107 -2.22 -4.79 -2.13
CA LEU A 107 -2.18 -5.80 -1.08
C LEU A 107 -0.77 -5.92 -0.48
N LEU A 108 0.25 -6.02 -1.33
CA LEU A 108 1.65 -6.12 -0.92
C LEU A 108 2.13 -4.85 -0.19
N ASP A 109 1.77 -3.67 -0.68
CA ASP A 109 2.16 -2.39 -0.06
C ASP A 109 1.52 -2.22 1.32
N THR A 110 0.23 -2.57 1.44
CA THR A 110 -0.48 -2.56 2.73
C THR A 110 0.15 -3.57 3.70
N LEU A 111 0.54 -4.75 3.19
CA LEU A 111 1.20 -5.80 3.99
C LEU A 111 2.60 -5.39 4.43
N LYS A 112 3.41 -4.82 3.53
CA LYS A 112 4.74 -4.26 3.83
C LYS A 112 4.63 -3.25 4.97
N SER A 113 3.73 -2.29 4.85
CA SER A 113 3.51 -1.24 5.87
C SER A 113 3.13 -1.84 7.23
N ALA A 114 2.18 -2.79 7.26
CA ALA A 114 1.79 -3.48 8.49
C ALA A 114 2.95 -4.27 9.13
N LEU A 115 3.77 -4.95 8.31
CA LEU A 115 4.92 -5.72 8.79
C LEU A 115 6.04 -4.82 9.32
N MET A 116 6.27 -3.65 8.70
CA MET A 116 7.22 -2.66 9.19
C MET A 116 6.79 -2.13 10.57
N GLU A 117 5.52 -1.79 10.75
CA GLU A 117 4.97 -1.33 12.03
C GLU A 117 5.10 -2.40 13.12
N GLU A 118 4.88 -3.66 12.75
CA GLU A 118 5.06 -4.83 13.64
C GLU A 118 6.52 -5.24 13.85
N ARG A 119 7.48 -4.53 13.22
CA ARG A 119 8.91 -4.85 13.23
C ARG A 119 9.24 -6.24 12.70
N GLN A 120 8.39 -6.81 11.85
CA GLN A 120 8.63 -8.07 11.14
C GLN A 120 9.44 -7.81 9.86
N MET A 121 10.67 -7.32 10.05
CA MET A 121 11.47 -6.70 9.00
C MET A 121 11.87 -7.66 7.88
N GLU A 122 12.13 -8.94 8.19
CA GLU A 122 12.42 -9.95 7.16
C GLU A 122 11.22 -10.16 6.22
N LEU A 123 10.00 -10.20 6.76
CA LEU A 123 8.80 -10.34 5.93
C LEU A 123 8.48 -9.05 5.17
N ALA A 124 8.68 -7.89 5.81
CA ALA A 124 8.54 -6.60 5.14
C ALA A 124 9.51 -6.48 3.94
N LEU A 125 10.75 -6.94 4.10
CA LEU A 125 11.74 -6.97 3.03
C LEU A 125 11.27 -7.83 1.86
N ARG A 126 10.74 -9.04 2.13
CA ARG A 126 10.19 -9.91 1.07
C ARG A 126 9.01 -9.28 0.34
N ALA A 127 8.14 -8.56 1.05
CA ALA A 127 7.04 -7.82 0.44
C ALA A 127 7.57 -6.68 -0.46
N SER A 128 8.58 -5.94 0.01
CA SER A 128 9.25 -4.89 -0.75
C SER A 128 9.95 -5.42 -2.01
N GLU A 129 10.70 -6.52 -1.89
CA GLU A 129 11.33 -7.19 -3.03
C GLU A 129 10.31 -7.69 -4.06
N ALA A 130 9.14 -8.18 -3.61
CA ALA A 130 8.05 -8.55 -4.51
C ALA A 130 7.45 -7.33 -5.23
N LEU A 131 7.31 -6.19 -4.55
CA LEU A 131 6.86 -4.92 -5.17
C LEU A 131 7.85 -4.44 -6.24
N LEU A 132 9.15 -4.52 -5.97
CA LEU A 132 10.21 -4.17 -6.94
C LEU A 132 10.23 -5.09 -8.17
N GLN A 133 9.63 -6.28 -8.13
CA GLN A 133 9.48 -7.10 -9.35
C GLN A 133 8.48 -6.49 -10.34
N PHE A 134 7.52 -5.68 -9.88
CA PHE A 134 6.58 -4.96 -10.74
C PHE A 134 7.23 -3.71 -11.35
N ASN A 135 8.00 -2.96 -10.55
CA ASN A 135 8.73 -1.79 -10.99
C ASN A 135 10.11 -1.72 -10.30
N PRO A 136 11.18 -2.23 -10.94
CA PRO A 136 12.50 -2.30 -10.33
C PRO A 136 13.16 -0.93 -10.06
N GLU A 137 12.70 0.13 -10.70
CA GLU A 137 13.29 1.47 -10.62
C GLU A 137 12.48 2.44 -9.75
N ASP A 138 11.40 1.96 -9.12
CA ASP A 138 10.53 2.78 -8.27
C ASP A 138 11.32 3.37 -7.10
N PRO A 139 11.56 4.70 -7.07
CA PRO A 139 12.36 5.31 -6.02
C PRO A 139 11.68 5.21 -4.65
N TYR A 140 10.35 5.19 -4.58
CA TYR A 140 9.61 5.10 -3.33
C TYR A 140 9.72 3.72 -2.70
N GLU A 141 9.65 2.67 -3.51
CA GLU A 141 9.83 1.29 -3.02
C GLU A 141 11.30 1.01 -2.67
N ILE A 142 12.25 1.51 -3.47
CA ILE A 142 13.68 1.41 -3.15
C ILE A 142 13.98 2.13 -1.82
N ARG A 143 13.41 3.32 -1.59
CA ARG A 143 13.50 4.02 -0.30
C ARG A 143 13.01 3.14 0.84
N ASP A 144 11.82 2.55 0.70
CA ASP A 144 11.22 1.72 1.76
C ASP A 144 12.10 0.51 2.08
N ARG A 145 12.68 -0.13 1.04
CA ARG A 145 13.69 -1.18 1.22
C ARG A 145 14.92 -0.67 1.99
N GLY A 146 15.41 0.52 1.66
CA GLY A 146 16.49 1.19 2.38
C GLY A 146 16.15 1.43 3.85
N LEU A 147 14.92 1.84 4.17
CA LEU A 147 14.43 2.01 5.53
C LEU A 147 14.34 0.68 6.29
N ILE A 148 13.94 -0.41 5.62
CA ILE A 148 13.93 -1.76 6.20
C ILE A 148 15.37 -2.21 6.50
N TYR A 149 16.32 -1.93 5.62
CA TYR A 149 17.74 -2.25 5.82
C TYR A 149 18.45 -1.38 6.86
N ALA A 150 17.90 -0.22 7.24
CA ALA A 150 18.52 0.71 8.20
C ALA A 150 18.61 0.19 9.66
N GLN A 151 18.52 -1.12 9.85
CA GLN A 151 18.79 -1.85 11.08
C GLN A 151 20.31 -2.03 11.31
N PRO A 152 20.74 -2.32 12.55
CA PRO A 152 22.12 -2.72 12.82
C PRO A 152 22.55 -3.85 11.87
N ASP A 153 23.76 -3.77 11.33
CA ASP A 153 24.40 -4.76 10.43
C ASP A 153 24.03 -4.72 8.94
N CYS A 154 23.16 -3.80 8.48
CA CYS A 154 22.82 -3.64 7.05
C CYS A 154 23.04 -2.21 6.51
N ASP A 155 23.82 -1.39 7.23
CA ASP A 155 24.02 0.04 6.98
C ASP A 155 24.49 0.34 5.54
N HIS A 156 25.37 -0.48 4.93
CA HIS A 156 25.86 -0.21 3.57
C HIS A 156 24.77 -0.32 2.50
N VAL A 157 23.91 -1.35 2.58
CA VAL A 157 22.83 -1.55 1.61
C VAL A 157 21.75 -0.48 1.81
N ALA A 158 21.45 -0.14 3.07
CA ALA A 158 20.54 0.96 3.40
C ALA A 158 21.01 2.29 2.78
N LEU A 159 22.30 2.62 2.89
CA LEU A 159 22.83 3.86 2.33
C LEU A 159 22.68 3.94 0.80
N LEU A 160 22.88 2.84 0.08
CA LEU A 160 22.73 2.80 -1.37
C LEU A 160 21.29 3.12 -1.80
N ASP A 161 20.33 2.43 -1.21
CA ASP A 161 18.90 2.59 -1.51
C ASP A 161 18.39 3.99 -1.13
N LEU A 162 18.74 4.48 0.05
CA LEU A 162 18.32 5.81 0.49
C LEU A 162 18.96 6.93 -0.34
N SER A 163 20.22 6.76 -0.76
CA SER A 163 20.89 7.74 -1.64
C SER A 163 20.24 7.77 -3.02
N TYR A 164 19.89 6.60 -3.58
CA TYR A 164 19.15 6.51 -4.84
C TYR A 164 17.84 7.31 -4.79
N PHE A 165 17.03 7.14 -3.74
CA PHE A 165 15.80 7.92 -3.57
C PHE A 165 16.05 9.44 -3.59
N VAL A 166 17.04 9.89 -2.83
CA VAL A 166 17.39 11.32 -2.74
C VAL A 166 17.89 11.90 -4.07
N GLU A 167 18.57 11.08 -4.88
CA GLU A 167 19.03 11.45 -6.22
C GLU A 167 17.88 11.52 -7.23
N GLN A 168 16.94 10.56 -7.19
CA GLN A 168 15.80 10.52 -8.11
C GLN A 168 14.67 11.49 -7.73
N CYS A 169 14.49 11.78 -6.44
CA CYS A 169 13.42 12.60 -5.89
C CYS A 169 13.96 13.79 -5.07
N PRO A 170 14.81 14.67 -5.63
CA PRO A 170 15.51 15.70 -4.84
C PRO A 170 14.58 16.74 -4.20
N GLU A 171 13.45 17.04 -4.85
CA GLU A 171 12.45 18.04 -4.41
C GLU A 171 11.31 17.42 -3.58
N ASP A 172 11.34 16.10 -3.34
CA ASP A 172 10.32 15.46 -2.51
C ASP A 172 10.42 15.98 -1.06
N PRO A 173 9.30 16.36 -0.41
CA PRO A 173 9.31 16.91 0.94
C PRO A 173 10.02 16.04 1.98
N ILE A 174 10.05 14.71 1.79
CA ILE A 174 10.69 13.80 2.73
C ILE A 174 12.19 13.63 2.46
N SER A 175 12.72 14.12 1.34
CA SER A 175 14.13 13.93 0.96
C SER A 175 15.11 14.57 1.94
N GLU A 176 14.77 15.69 2.58
CA GLU A 176 15.61 16.27 3.64
C GLU A 176 15.72 15.35 4.86
N MET A 177 14.62 14.72 5.28
CA MET A 177 14.60 13.76 6.37
C MET A 177 15.44 12.52 6.02
N ILE A 178 15.34 12.02 4.78
CA ILE A 178 16.14 10.88 4.31
C ILE A 178 17.64 11.24 4.28
N ARG A 179 18.02 12.45 3.83
CA ARG A 179 19.41 12.93 3.90
C ARG A 179 19.96 12.94 5.34
N ALA A 180 19.15 13.37 6.31
CA ALA A 180 19.56 13.34 7.72
C ALA A 180 19.78 11.90 8.23
N GLN A 181 18.97 10.94 7.80
CA GLN A 181 19.15 9.52 8.13
C GLN A 181 20.43 8.97 7.50
N ILE A 182 20.70 9.26 6.22
CA ILE A 182 21.94 8.89 5.52
C ILE A 182 23.18 9.36 6.30
N ASN A 183 23.18 10.62 6.75
CA ASN A 183 24.28 11.16 7.55
C ASN A 183 24.45 10.41 8.88
N THR A 184 23.34 10.09 9.56
CA THR A 184 23.36 9.36 10.83
C THR A 184 23.95 7.95 10.65
N ILE A 185 23.56 7.25 9.60
CA ILE A 185 24.05 5.90 9.28
C ILE A 185 25.54 5.95 8.89
N SER A 186 25.93 6.91 8.06
CA SER A 186 27.32 7.06 7.58
C SER A 186 28.32 7.38 8.70
N HIS A 187 27.88 8.02 9.78
CA HIS A 187 28.71 8.38 10.93
C HIS A 187 28.72 7.32 12.05
N LYS A 188 28.02 6.19 11.92
CA LYS A 188 28.18 5.07 12.84
C LYS A 188 29.59 4.50 12.70
N GLN A 189 30.35 4.43 13.80
CA GLN A 189 31.65 3.78 13.81
C GLN A 189 31.48 2.29 13.50
N ILE A 190 32.08 1.83 12.39
CA ILE A 190 32.21 0.40 12.09
C ILE A 190 33.08 -0.22 13.20
N THR A 191 32.44 -0.90 14.14
CA THR A 191 33.17 -1.70 15.14
C THR A 191 33.41 -3.06 14.53
N LEU A 192 34.62 -3.29 14.02
CA LEU A 192 35.05 -4.61 13.58
C LEU A 192 35.26 -5.48 14.84
N HIS A 193 34.47 -6.55 14.99
CA HIS A 193 34.62 -7.55 16.05
C HIS A 193 35.59 -8.66 15.65
#